data_AF-A0AAU3KET2-F1
#
_entry.id   AF-A0AAU3KET2-F1
#
_cell.length_a   1.000
_cell.length_b   1.000
_cell.length_c   1.000
_cell.angle_alpha   90.00
_cell.angle_beta   90.00
_cell.angle_gamma   90.00
#
_symmetry.space_group_name_H-M   'P 1'
#
loop_
_entity.id
_entity.type
_entity.pdbx_description
1 polymer ?
#
loop_
_entity_poly.entity_id
_entity_poly.type
_entity_poly.pdbx_seq_one_letter_code
_entity_poly.pdbx_strand_id
1 'polypeptide(L)' 'MIERIKQFAKSPQGRRAIEQARRAAADPRRQSQAKRLLSKLRGRR' A
#
# COMPACT_ATOMS: atom_id res chain seq x y z
N MET A 1 -21.44 -2.48 3.67
CA MET A 1 -20.06 -2.63 3.12
C MET A 1 -18.99 -2.02 4.03
N ILE A 2 -19.12 -0.75 4.41
CA ILE A 2 -18.10 -0.01 5.18
C ILE A 2 -17.81 -0.61 6.58
N GLU A 3 -18.82 -1.14 7.25
CA GLU A 3 -18.68 -1.83 8.55
C GLU A 3 -17.75 -3.05 8.48
N ARG A 4 -17.87 -3.87 7.43
CA ARG A 4 -17.00 -5.03 7.20
C ARG A 4 -15.55 -4.63 6.96
N ILE A 5 -15.33 -3.53 6.22
CA ILE A 5 -13.99 -2.98 6.00
C ILE A 5 -13.41 -2.44 7.32
N LYS A 6 -14.21 -1.76 8.14
CA LYS A 6 -13.80 -1.31 9.47
C LYS A 6 -13.47 -2.49 10.40
N GLN A 7 -14.28 -3.54 10.42
CA GLN A 7 -14.01 -4.75 11.19
C GLN A 7 -12.76 -5.47 10.69
N PHE A 8 -12.58 -5.57 9.36
CA PHE A 8 -11.38 -6.13 8.77
C PHE A 8 -10.13 -5.30 9.14
N ALA A 9 -10.18 -3.97 9.02
CA ALA A 9 -9.07 -3.10 9.42
C ALA A 9 -8.75 -3.19 10.92
N LYS A 10 -9.75 -3.45 11.77
CA LYS A 10 -9.56 -3.70 13.20
C LYS A 10 -9.09 -5.11 13.53
N SER A 11 -9.26 -6.07 12.61
CA SER A 11 -8.84 -7.46 12.80
C SER A 11 -7.31 -7.61 12.80
N PRO A 12 -6.76 -8.68 13.40
CA PRO A 12 -5.33 -8.97 13.35
C PRO A 12 -4.80 -9.12 11.92
N GLN A 13 -5.62 -9.64 11.01
CA GLN A 13 -5.27 -9.85 9.60
C GLN A 13 -5.19 -8.52 8.85
N GLY A 14 -6.17 -7.63 9.05
CA GLY A 14 -6.16 -6.29 8.46
C GLY A 14 -5.06 -5.40 9.05
N ARG A 15 -4.79 -5.49 10.36
CA ARG A 15 -3.63 -4.80 10.96
C ARG A 15 -2.32 -5.27 10.33
N ARG A 16 -2.13 -6.57 10.11
CA ARG A 16 -0.94 -7.10 9.42
C ARG A 16 -0.85 -6.64 7.97
N ALA A 17 -1.98 -6.56 7.25
CA ALA A 17 -2.01 -6.04 5.89
C ALA A 17 -1.66 -4.55 5.84
N ILE A 18 -2.22 -3.75 6.75
CA ILE A 18 -1.91 -2.32 6.90
C ILE A 18 -0.44 -2.12 7.30
N GLU A 19 0.09 -2.89 8.25
CA GLU A 19 1.49 -2.81 8.65
C GLU A 19 2.45 -3.22 7.52
N GLN A 20 2.13 -4.27 6.76
CA GLN A 20 2.92 -4.63 5.58
C GLN A 20 2.88 -3.54 4.50
N ALA A 21 1.69 -3.00 4.22
CA ALA A 21 1.53 -1.89 3.29
C ALA A 21 2.28 -0.64 3.78
N ARG A 22 2.18 -0.33 5.07
CA ARG A 22 2.87 0.80 5.71
C ARG A 22 4.37 0.61 5.71
N ARG A 23 4.87 -0.59 5.97
CA ARG A 23 6.31 -0.90 5.91
C ARG A 23 6.84 -0.88 4.47
N ALA A 24 6.05 -1.37 3.51
CA ALA A 24 6.38 -1.26 2.10
C ALA A 24 6.37 0.19 1.60
N ALA A 25 5.46 1.03 2.11
CA ALA A 25 5.37 2.45 1.79
C ALA A 25 6.41 3.30 2.54
N ALA A 26 6.76 2.94 3.78
CA ALA A 26 7.75 3.61 4.61
C ALA A 26 9.19 3.28 4.21
N ASP A 27 9.38 2.32 3.29
CA ASP A 27 10.70 1.99 2.76
C ASP A 27 11.05 2.94 1.60
N PRO A 28 11.91 3.95 1.79
CA PRO A 28 12.24 4.93 0.76
C PRO A 28 12.94 4.27 -0.44
N ARG A 29 13.57 3.11 -0.25
CA ARG A 29 14.20 2.34 -1.33
C ARG A 29 13.17 1.74 -2.27
N ARG A 30 11.99 1.38 -1.77
CA ARG A 30 10.86 0.93 -2.61
C ARG A 30 10.09 2.09 -3.21
N GLN A 31 10.06 3.24 -2.53
CA GLN A 31 9.40 4.45 -3.03
C GLN A 31 10.01 4.94 -4.35
N SER A 32 11.34 4.91 -4.49
CA SER A 32 12.02 5.26 -5.74
C SER A 32 11.70 4.28 -6.88
N GLN A 33 11.64 2.97 -6.58
CA GLN A 33 11.26 1.93 -7.55
C GLN A 33 9.79 2.06 -7.98
N ALA A 34 8.88 2.30 -7.03
CA ALA A 34 7.47 2.57 -7.29
C ALA A 34 7.28 3.86 -8.10
N LYS A 35 8.01 4.93 -7.76
CA LYS A 35 8.00 6.18 -8.51
C LYS A 35 8.49 5.97 -9.95
N ARG A 36 9.52 5.16 -10.15
CA ARG A 36 10.03 4.82 -11.50
C ARG A 36 9.03 4.01 -12.31
N LEU A 37 8.35 3.05 -11.69
CA LEU A 37 7.27 2.28 -12.31
C LEU A 37 6.07 3.16 -12.67
N LEU A 38 5.64 4.03 -11.74
CA LEU A 38 4.56 5.00 -11.97
C LEU A 38 4.92 6.01 -13.07
N SER A 39 6.16 6.50 -13.11
CA SER A 39 6.65 7.38 -14.18
C SER A 39 6.65 6.67 -15.54
N LYS A 40 7.05 5.39 -15.62
CA LYS A 40 6.94 4.60 -16.85
C LYS A 40 5.49 4.40 -17.29
N LEU A 41 4.57 4.22 -16.33
CA LEU A 41 3.15 4.06 -16.63
C LEU A 41 2.51 5.37 -17.10
N ARG A 42 2.87 6.51 -16.47
CA ARG A 42 2.39 7.85 -16.86
C ARG A 42 2.97 8.35 -18.19
N GLY A 43 4.22 8.01 -18.50
CA GLY A 43 4.90 8.41 -19.74
C GLY A 43 4.51 7.59 -20.98
N ARG A 44 3.54 6.67 -20.84
CA ARG A 44 3.03 5.82 -21.92
C ARG A 44 1.63 6.23 -22.39
N ARG A 45 1.19 7.44 -22.02
CA ARG A 45 0.05 8.14 -22.61
C ARG A 45 0.54 9.16 -23.62
#